data_AF-A0A7J3HD58-F1
#
_entry.id   AF-A0A7J3HD58-F1
#
_cell.length_a   1.000
_cell.length_b   1.000
_cell.length_c   1.000
_cell.angle_alpha   90.00
_cell.angle_beta   90.00
_cell.angle_gamma   90.00
#
_symmetry.space_group_name_H-M   'P 1'
#
loop_
_entity.id
_entity.type
_entity.pdbx_description
1 polymer ?
#
loop_
_entity_poly.entity_id
_entity_poly.type
_entity_poly.pdbx_seq_one_letter_code
_entity_poly.pdbx_strand_id
1 'polypeptide(L)'
;MSEVPVSCYSEALRLVKDAVDSYVKYRKDGRLSDLKHALASLLRSYVLLLEGRYLPELDLTNLASIALDKGIISRELYSDVVTANLILNGYLSSDLSFVEEVFNKLLDKLSKHDPYVSQQMYLFRY
;
A
#
# COMPACT_ATOMS: atom_id res chain seq x y z
N MET A 1 1.21 -12.16 20.72
CA MET A 1 1.81 -11.03 19.97
C MET A 1 3.25 -11.39 19.72
N SER A 2 3.60 -11.82 18.52
CA SER A 2 4.99 -12.03 18.12
C SER A 2 5.63 -10.66 17.90
N GLU A 3 6.73 -10.37 18.58
CA GLU A 3 7.49 -9.13 18.37
C GLU A 3 7.98 -9.08 16.91
N VAL A 4 7.57 -8.05 16.18
CA VAL A 4 8.09 -7.76 14.85
C VAL A 4 9.56 -7.36 15.04
N PRO A 5 10.52 -8.03 14.39
CA PRO A 5 11.93 -7.67 14.51
C PRO A 5 12.15 -6.20 14.16
N VAL A 6 12.97 -5.49 14.92
CA VAL A 6 13.23 -4.03 14.75
C VAL A 6 13.62 -3.67 13.31
N SER A 7 14.31 -4.57 12.59
CA SER A 7 14.68 -4.39 11.18
C SER A 7 13.50 -4.49 10.22
N CYS A 8 12.50 -5.33 10.50
CA CYS A 8 11.28 -5.45 9.70
C CYS A 8 10.41 -4.20 9.85
N TYR A 9 10.41 -3.62 11.05
CA TYR A 9 9.65 -2.42 11.36
C TYR A 9 10.16 -1.19 10.62
N SER A 10 11.46 -0.90 10.69
CA SER A 10 12.06 0.25 10.00
C SER A 10 11.95 0.13 8.48
N GLU A 11 12.11 -1.08 7.94
CA GLU A 11 11.96 -1.34 6.51
C GLU A 11 10.51 -1.13 6.05
N ALA A 12 9.53 -1.50 6.86
CA ALA A 12 8.15 -1.28 6.50
C ALA A 12 7.77 0.21 6.52
N LEU A 13 8.29 0.99 7.47
CA LEU A 13 8.14 2.44 7.46
C LEU A 13 8.78 3.07 6.22
N ARG A 14 9.94 2.56 5.78
CA ARG A 14 10.56 2.97 4.52
C ARG A 14 9.64 2.71 3.32
N LEU A 15 9.03 1.53 3.25
CA LEU A 15 8.08 1.19 2.19
C LEU A 15 6.83 2.08 2.22
N VAL A 16 6.35 2.51 3.40
CA VAL A 16 5.27 3.50 3.51
C VAL A 16 5.69 4.84 2.92
N LYS A 17 6.89 5.32 3.26
CA LYS A 17 7.44 6.55 2.68
C LYS A 17 7.54 6.45 1.16
N ASP A 18 8.12 5.37 0.64
CA ASP A 18 8.27 5.14 -0.80
C ASP A 18 6.91 5.11 -1.51
N ALA A 19 5.89 4.53 -0.87
CA ALA A 19 4.52 4.53 -1.38
C ALA A 19 3.95 5.95 -1.50
N VAL A 20 4.13 6.77 -0.47
CA VAL A 20 3.62 8.14 -0.41
C VAL A 20 4.35 9.06 -1.39
N ASP A 21 5.67 8.97 -1.47
CA ASP A 21 6.47 9.72 -2.44
C ASP A 21 6.06 9.39 -3.87
N SER A 22 5.85 8.10 -4.17
CA SER A 22 5.38 7.65 -5.47
C SER A 22 3.96 8.13 -5.79
N TYR A 23 3.07 8.15 -4.79
CA TYR A 23 1.73 8.71 -4.94
C TYR A 23 1.76 10.22 -5.24
N VAL A 24 2.56 10.99 -4.51
CA VAL A 24 2.74 12.44 -4.75
C VAL A 24 3.29 12.69 -6.15
N LYS A 25 4.27 11.89 -6.56
CA LYS A 25 4.86 11.96 -7.90
C LYS A 25 3.85 11.64 -8.99
N TYR A 26 3.01 10.61 -8.79
CA TYR A 26 1.87 10.34 -9.67
C TYR A 26 0.93 11.55 -9.76
N ARG A 27 0.55 12.16 -8.63
CA ARG A 27 -0.36 13.34 -8.63
C ARG A 27 0.22 14.54 -9.37
N LYS A 28 1.54 14.64 -9.44
CA LYS A 28 2.26 15.71 -10.15
C LYS A 28 2.42 15.41 -11.65
N ASP A 29 2.85 14.19 -11.98
CA ASP A 29 3.32 13.83 -13.32
C ASP A 29 2.30 12.99 -14.12
N GLY A 30 1.24 12.48 -13.49
CA GLY A 30 0.20 11.65 -14.11
C GLY A 30 0.64 10.23 -14.49
N ARG A 31 1.83 9.79 -14.07
CA ARG A 31 2.37 8.47 -14.45
C ARG A 31 1.71 7.33 -13.68
N LEU A 32 0.96 6.48 -14.39
CA LEU A 32 0.30 5.30 -13.80
C LEU A 32 1.26 4.32 -13.13
N SER A 33 2.50 4.23 -13.63
CA SER A 33 3.54 3.39 -13.02
C SER A 33 3.87 3.81 -11.60
N ASP A 34 3.85 5.12 -11.31
CA ASP A 34 4.12 5.65 -9.98
C ASP A 34 2.95 5.31 -9.02
N LEU A 35 1.69 5.37 -9.48
CA LEU A 35 0.52 4.96 -8.70
C LEU A 35 0.48 3.45 -8.44
N LYS A 36 0.82 2.65 -9.44
CA LYS A 36 0.94 1.19 -9.29
C LYS A 36 2.01 0.81 -8.27
N HIS A 37 3.17 1.48 -8.34
CA HIS A 37 4.24 1.30 -7.37
C HIS A 37 3.80 1.73 -5.97
N ALA A 38 3.10 2.86 -5.84
CA ALA A 38 2.58 3.33 -4.56
C ALA A 38 1.69 2.29 -3.87
N LEU A 39 0.72 1.71 -4.58
CA LEU A 39 -0.14 0.67 -4.03
C LEU A 39 0.64 -0.60 -3.65
N ALA A 40 1.61 -1.01 -4.46
CA ALA A 40 2.40 -2.21 -4.21
C ALA A 40 3.29 -2.05 -2.96
N SER A 41 3.98 -0.92 -2.85
CA SER A 41 4.82 -0.59 -1.69
C SER A 41 3.99 -0.50 -0.41
N LEU A 42 2.78 0.06 -0.49
CA LEU A 42 1.87 0.14 0.66
C LEU A 42 1.33 -1.22 1.11
N LEU A 43 0.99 -2.12 0.19
CA LEU A 43 0.58 -3.48 0.55
C LEU A 43 1.75 -4.30 1.12
N ARG A 44 2.96 -4.13 0.58
CA ARG A 44 4.17 -4.77 1.10
C ARG A 44 4.49 -4.29 2.51
N SER A 45 4.39 -2.99 2.78
CA SER A 45 4.59 -2.46 4.13
C SER A 45 3.57 -3.02 5.11
N TYR A 46 2.32 -3.20 4.66
CA TYR A 46 1.25 -3.84 5.43
C TYR A 46 1.55 -5.25 5.87
N VAL A 47 1.98 -6.10 4.94
CA VAL A 47 2.36 -7.46 5.26
C VAL A 47 3.62 -7.48 6.14
N LEU A 48 4.60 -6.63 5.86
CA LEU A 48 5.84 -6.60 6.63
C LEU A 48 5.62 -6.11 8.08
N LEU A 49 4.78 -5.10 8.30
CA LEU A 49 4.44 -4.59 9.64
C LEU A 49 3.69 -5.61 10.48
N LEU A 50 2.70 -6.28 9.91
CA LEU A 50 1.79 -7.12 10.70
C LEU A 50 2.26 -8.56 10.82
N GLU A 51 2.97 -9.09 9.82
CA GLU A 51 3.42 -10.49 9.81
C GLU A 51 4.94 -10.65 9.95
N GLY A 52 5.71 -9.55 9.92
CA GLY A 52 7.18 -9.60 9.95
C GLY A 52 7.80 -10.31 8.74
N ARG A 53 7.03 -10.50 7.66
CA ARG A 53 7.47 -11.23 6.46
C ARG A 53 7.86 -10.27 5.35
N TYR A 54 9.12 -10.38 4.93
CA TYR A 54 9.60 -9.70 3.74
C TYR A 54 9.03 -10.39 2.50
N LEU A 55 8.23 -9.66 1.72
CA LEU A 55 7.75 -10.12 0.43
C LEU A 55 8.68 -9.59 -0.69
N PRO A 56 9.07 -10.43 -1.66
CA PRO A 56 9.74 -9.97 -2.87
C PRO A 56 8.82 -9.04 -3.67
N GLU A 57 9.35 -8.43 -4.73
CA GLU A 57 8.49 -7.71 -5.67
C GLU A 57 7.51 -8.68 -6.33
N LEU A 58 6.23 -8.46 -6.05
CA LEU A 58 5.10 -9.22 -6.57
C LEU A 58 4.11 -8.22 -7.17
N ASP A 59 3.27 -8.69 -8.10
CA ASP A 59 2.16 -7.87 -8.59
C ASP A 59 1.11 -7.60 -7.51
N LEU A 60 0.30 -6.57 -7.73
CA LEU A 60 -0.72 -6.10 -6.79
C LEU A 60 -1.71 -7.19 -6.39
N THR A 61 -2.11 -8.06 -7.33
CA THR A 61 -3.10 -9.11 -7.06
C THR A 61 -2.51 -10.18 -6.14
N ASN A 62 -1.26 -10.57 -6.37
CA ASN A 62 -0.56 -11.51 -5.50
C ASN A 62 -0.32 -10.93 -4.10
N LEU A 63 0.12 -9.66 -4.00
CA LEU A 63 0.24 -8.97 -2.71
C LEU A 63 -1.09 -8.89 -1.96
N ALA A 64 -2.17 -8.55 -2.65
CA ALA A 64 -3.51 -8.48 -2.07
C ALA A 64 -4.01 -9.85 -1.61
N SER A 65 -3.73 -10.92 -2.37
CA SER A 65 -4.13 -12.28 -2.00
C SER A 65 -3.43 -12.73 -0.72
N ILE A 66 -2.13 -12.46 -0.60
CA ILE A 66 -1.38 -12.73 0.64
C ILE A 66 -1.96 -11.92 1.81
N ALA A 67 -2.22 -10.63 1.61
CA ALA A 67 -2.79 -9.79 2.66
C ALA A 67 -4.20 -10.26 3.10
N LEU A 68 -5.01 -10.78 2.16
CA LEU A 68 -6.33 -11.35 2.45
C LEU A 68 -6.21 -12.66 3.24
N ASP A 69 -5.34 -13.58 2.79
CA ASP A 69 -5.12 -14.88 3.45
C ASP A 69 -4.63 -14.71 4.90
N LYS A 70 -3.90 -13.63 5.16
CA LYS A 70 -3.42 -13.23 6.48
C LYS A 70 -4.44 -12.46 7.33
N GLY A 71 -5.61 -12.15 6.78
CA GLY A 71 -6.64 -11.38 7.47
C GLY A 71 -6.28 -9.90 7.68
N ILE A 72 -5.26 -9.39 6.99
CA ILE A 72 -4.82 -7.98 7.07
C ILE A 72 -5.85 -7.08 6.38
N ILE A 73 -6.34 -7.51 5.21
CA ILE A 73 -7.38 -6.82 4.46
C ILE A 73 -8.66 -7.65 4.41
N SER A 74 -9.81 -6.97 4.30
CA SER A 74 -11.10 -7.65 4.11
C SER A 74 -11.25 -8.12 2.66
N ARG A 75 -12.21 -9.02 2.42
CA ARG A 75 -12.57 -9.46 1.06
C ARG A 75 -13.01 -8.29 0.17
N GLU A 76 -13.70 -7.32 0.75
CA GLU A 76 -14.11 -6.08 0.05
C GLU A 76 -12.87 -5.28 -0.39
N LEU A 77 -11.92 -5.04 0.51
CA LEU A 77 -10.71 -4.30 0.18
C LEU A 77 -9.81 -5.06 -0.80
N TYR A 78 -9.78 -6.39 -0.73
CA TYR A 78 -9.15 -7.22 -1.76
C TYR A 78 -9.77 -6.98 -3.14
N SER A 79 -11.10 -7.02 -3.24
CA SER A 79 -11.83 -6.77 -4.49
C SER A 79 -11.54 -5.38 -5.05
N ASP A 80 -11.48 -4.37 -4.17
CA ASP A 80 -11.11 -3.00 -4.51
C ASP A 80 -9.69 -2.94 -5.12
N VAL A 81 -8.71 -3.61 -4.51
CA VAL A 81 -7.32 -3.65 -5.02
C VAL A 81 -7.24 -4.38 -6.36
N VAL A 82 -7.94 -5.51 -6.53
CA VAL A 82 -7.97 -6.23 -7.82
C VAL A 82 -8.58 -5.34 -8.90
N THR A 83 -9.68 -4.65 -8.61
CA THR A 83 -10.32 -3.71 -9.52
C THR A 83 -9.37 -2.56 -9.88
N ALA A 84 -8.70 -1.99 -8.89
CA ALA A 84 -7.68 -0.96 -9.10
C ALA A 84 -6.54 -1.45 -10.00
N ASN A 85 -6.07 -2.69 -9.82
CA ASN A 85 -5.05 -3.29 -10.69
C ASN A 85 -5.56 -3.45 -12.14
N LEU A 86 -6.82 -3.85 -12.35
CA LEU A 86 -7.40 -3.93 -13.69
C LEU A 86 -7.46 -2.57 -14.38
N ILE A 87 -7.85 -1.52 -13.65
CA ILE A 87 -7.86 -0.13 -14.15
C ILE A 87 -6.45 0.33 -14.53
N LEU A 88 -5.48 0.12 -13.63
CA LEU A 88 -4.09 0.52 -13.84
C LEU A 88 -3.41 -0.16 -15.04
N ASN A 89 -3.83 -1.37 -15.40
CA ASN A 89 -3.34 -2.06 -16.59
C ASN A 89 -4.21 -1.83 -17.84
N GLY A 90 -5.23 -0.97 -17.76
CA GLY A 90 -6.09 -0.61 -18.90
C GLY A 90 -7.15 -1.64 -19.28
N TYR A 91 -7.37 -2.67 -18.45
CA TYR A 91 -8.39 -3.70 -18.71
C TYR A 91 -9.80 -3.26 -18.31
N LEU A 92 -9.92 -2.22 -17.48
CA LEU A 92 -11.19 -1.65 -17.07
C LEU A 92 -11.18 -0.13 -17.29
N SER A 93 -12.14 0.38 -18.06
CA SER A 93 -12.35 1.81 -18.24
C SER A 93 -13.08 2.38 -17.02
N SER A 94 -12.32 2.91 -16.08
CA SER A 94 -12.83 3.60 -14.90
C SER A 94 -11.94 4.80 -14.59
N ASP A 95 -12.48 5.73 -13.81
CA ASP A 95 -11.74 6.87 -13.32
C ASP A 95 -10.61 6.42 -12.36
N LEU A 96 -9.44 7.04 -12.50
CA LEU A 96 -8.29 6.85 -11.61
C LEU A 96 -8.59 7.32 -10.19
N SER A 97 -9.62 8.17 -9.99
CA SER A 97 -10.13 8.52 -8.67
C SER A 97 -10.44 7.30 -7.81
N PHE A 98 -10.96 6.21 -8.40
CA PHE A 98 -11.17 4.95 -7.68
C PHE A 98 -9.84 4.37 -7.16
N VAL A 99 -8.80 4.37 -7.98
CA VAL A 99 -7.48 3.85 -7.59
C VAL A 99 -6.87 4.70 -6.47
N GLU A 100 -7.05 6.02 -6.54
CA GLU A 100 -6.65 6.95 -5.47
C GLU A 100 -7.42 6.70 -4.17
N GLU A 101 -8.72 6.45 -4.25
CA GLU A 101 -9.54 6.09 -3.08
C GLU A 101 -9.04 4.80 -2.42
N VAL A 102 -8.71 3.77 -3.21
CA VAL A 102 -8.15 2.51 -2.69
C VAL A 102 -6.81 2.75 -2.00
N PHE A 103 -5.94 3.58 -2.57
CA PHE A 103 -4.68 3.97 -1.93
C PHE A 103 -4.92 4.65 -0.57
N ASN A 104 -5.82 5.63 -0.53
CA ASN A 104 -6.15 6.37 0.70
C ASN A 104 -6.79 5.45 1.76
N LYS A 105 -7.68 4.53 1.37
CA LYS A 105 -8.28 3.53 2.28
C LYS A 105 -7.19 2.65 2.92
N LEU A 106 -6.25 2.14 2.14
CA LEU A 106 -5.14 1.32 2.64
C LEU A 106 -4.25 2.12 3.61
N LEU A 107 -3.92 3.36 3.25
CA LEU A 107 -3.06 4.23 4.04
C LEU A 107 -3.70 4.64 5.36
N ASP A 108 -4.98 5.00 5.36
CA ASP A 108 -5.74 5.30 6.57
C ASP A 108 -5.81 4.09 7.50
N LYS A 109 -6.13 2.91 6.95
CA LYS A 109 -6.16 1.68 7.72
C LYS A 109 -4.79 1.39 8.33
N LEU A 110 -3.69 1.65 7.60
CA LEU A 110 -2.34 1.45 8.11
C LEU A 110 -2.00 2.42 9.22
N SER A 111 -2.32 3.68 9.03
CA SER A 111 -2.12 4.74 10.02
C SER A 111 -2.86 4.48 11.33
N LYS A 112 -4.02 3.80 11.27
CA LYS A 112 -4.79 3.35 12.44
C LYS A 112 -4.18 2.16 13.16
N HIS A 113 -3.49 1.28 12.43
CA HIS A 113 -2.78 0.14 13.03
C HIS A 113 -1.46 0.56 13.67
N ASP A 114 -0.78 1.57 13.11
CA ASP A 114 0.52 2.02 13.59
C ASP A 114 0.60 3.56 13.75
N PRO A 115 0.71 4.07 14.99
CA PRO A 115 0.81 5.51 15.25
C PRO A 115 2.05 6.17 14.62
N TYR A 116 3.14 5.44 14.42
CA TYR A 116 4.37 6.00 13.85
C TYR A 116 4.27 6.22 12.35
N VAL A 117 3.40 5.48 11.65
CA VAL A 117 3.03 5.82 10.27
C VAL A 117 2.40 7.21 10.23
N SER A 118 1.48 7.51 11.15
CA SER A 118 0.87 8.84 11.25
C SER A 118 1.90 9.94 11.58
N GLN A 119 2.85 9.67 12.48
CA GLN A 119 3.91 10.61 12.83
C GLN A 119 4.89 10.87 11.69
N GLN A 120 5.30 9.83 10.96
CA GLN A 120 6.16 9.98 9.79
C GLN A 120 5.48 10.77 8.67
N MET A 121 4.18 10.53 8.44
CA MET A 121 3.39 11.31 7.47
C MET A 121 3.31 12.80 7.82
N TYR A 122 3.41 13.17 9.11
CA TYR A 122 3.49 14.56 9.54
C TYR A 122 4.85 15.20 9.23
N LEU A 123 5.93 14.41 9.33
CA LEU A 123 7.30 14.86 9.06
C LEU A 123 7.59 15.05 7.55
N PHE A 124 6.85 14.36 6.68
CA PHE A 124 7.01 14.46 5.21
C PHE A 124 6.14 15.55 4.55
N ARG A 125 5.47 16.41 5.33
CA ARG A 125 4.70 17.57 4.83
C ARG A 125 5.52 18.86 4.63
N TYR A 126 6.84 18.81 4.86
CA TYR A 126 7.78 19.92 4.69
C TYR A 126 8.89 19.54 3.71
#